data_AF-A0A7L8UJ81-F1
#
_entry.id   AF-A0A7L8UJ81-F1
#
_cell.length_a   1.000
_cell.length_b   1.000
_cell.length_c   1.000
_cell.angle_alpha   90.00
_cell.angle_beta   90.00
_cell.angle_gamma   90.00
#
_symmetry.space_group_name_H-M   'P 1'
#
loop_
_entity.id
_entity.type
_entity.pdbx_description
1 polymer ?
#
loop_
_entity_poly.entity_id
_entity_poly.type
_entity_poly.pdbx_seq_one_letter_code
_entity_poly.pdbx_strand_id
1 'polypeptide(L)'
;MGNITDLIKDVASKNQIIETFAAKVIEINTEAASLHNPQDAYTVNVMRADGAIIKNVRLKASILDLEQGIITIPKKDSWVLATIIDGVETRAFISQFSEIERTFIRFKNDQNHYLEIDTDADKFQMLFKEKENNNPSSTSIPTYKNIAQLEFNGNTSDPNISTSFYDANGKEISKNSFNIDEQKISINEGNTIFTLKDKESKVTIKDGFEAIISDAKTSFKKDNLTFEMDDRFKIDVGGKSLKSKLEELIDEISKITVTTPVGPSGPPINLAKLMTIKTNLTQLLK
;
A
#
# COMPACT_ATOMS: atom_id res chain seq x y z
N MET A 1 18.15 -22.44 37.12
CA MET A 1 17.81 -22.80 35.72
C MET A 1 18.78 -22.07 34.82
N GLY A 2 19.72 -22.77 34.18
CA GLY A 2 20.73 -22.14 33.34
C GLY A 2 20.09 -21.51 32.09
N ASN A 3 20.46 -20.27 31.80
CA ASN A 3 20.09 -19.55 30.58
C ASN A 3 20.58 -20.35 29.37
N ILE A 4 19.69 -21.10 28.71
CA ILE A 4 19.93 -21.76 27.41
C ILE A 4 19.76 -20.69 26.34
N THR A 5 20.67 -19.71 26.31
CA THR A 5 20.65 -18.63 25.31
C THR A 5 21.14 -19.12 23.96
N ASP A 6 21.88 -20.23 23.91
CA ASP A 6 22.41 -20.82 22.68
C ASP A 6 22.34 -22.35 22.71
N LEU A 7 21.16 -22.93 22.43
CA LEU A 7 20.97 -24.39 22.35
C LEU A 7 22.01 -25.06 21.42
N ILE A 8 22.34 -24.42 20.30
CA ILE A 8 23.33 -24.93 19.33
C ILE A 8 24.76 -24.90 19.91
N LYS A 9 25.15 -23.83 20.63
CA LYS A 9 26.47 -23.79 21.29
C LYS A 9 26.56 -24.79 22.43
N ASP A 10 25.47 -25.02 23.16
CA ASP A 10 25.41 -26.01 24.22
C ASP A 10 25.62 -27.42 23.67
N VAL A 11 24.90 -27.77 22.59
CA VAL A 11 25.06 -29.03 21.88
C VAL A 11 26.50 -29.22 21.41
N ALA A 12 27.08 -28.19 20.77
CA ALA A 12 28.44 -28.25 20.25
C ALA A 12 29.51 -28.38 21.35
N SER A 13 29.32 -27.72 22.50
CA SER A 13 30.32 -27.69 23.59
C SER A 13 30.23 -28.90 24.51
N LYS A 14 29.05 -29.52 24.65
CA LYS A 14 28.80 -30.62 25.58
C LYS A 14 28.70 -31.98 24.90
N ASN A 15 28.89 -32.04 23.58
CA ASN A 15 28.80 -33.28 22.79
C ASN A 15 27.47 -34.04 23.04
N GLN A 16 26.37 -33.27 23.07
CA GLN A 16 25.03 -33.78 23.35
C GLN A 16 24.56 -34.72 22.24
N ILE A 17 23.72 -35.69 22.61
CA ILE A 17 23.15 -36.61 21.63
C ILE A 17 22.05 -35.86 20.86
N ILE A 18 22.14 -35.91 19.53
CA ILE A 18 21.15 -35.34 18.62
C ILE A 18 20.48 -36.48 17.88
N GLU A 19 19.16 -36.56 17.99
CA GLU A 19 18.36 -37.56 17.29
C GLU A 19 17.39 -36.84 16.35
N THR A 20 17.38 -37.24 15.08
CA THR A 20 16.50 -36.68 14.06
C THR A 20 15.62 -37.77 13.50
N PHE A 21 14.32 -37.49 13.37
CA PHE A 21 13.34 -38.43 12.83
C PHE A 21 12.32 -37.71 11.94
N ALA A 22 11.74 -38.46 11.00
CA ALA A 22 10.64 -37.99 10.18
C ALA A 22 9.33 -38.01 10.99
N ALA A 23 8.56 -36.93 10.89
CA ALA A 23 7.24 -36.82 11.49
C ALA A 23 6.28 -36.06 10.57
N LYS A 24 4.99 -36.36 10.66
CA LYS A 24 3.93 -35.68 9.93
C LYS A 24 3.36 -34.53 10.76
N VAL A 25 3.20 -33.35 10.18
CA VAL A 25 2.57 -32.19 10.83
C VAL A 25 1.07 -32.44 10.92
N ILE A 26 0.52 -32.46 12.13
CA ILE A 26 -0.91 -32.70 12.36
C ILE A 26 -1.67 -31.44 12.77
N GLU A 27 -0.97 -30.48 13.37
CA GLU A 27 -1.55 -29.21 13.84
C GLU A 27 -0.50 -28.10 13.84
N ILE A 28 -0.92 -26.91 13.45
CA ILE A 28 -0.14 -25.68 13.53
C ILE A 28 -0.69 -24.90 14.72
N ASN A 29 0.14 -24.71 15.75
CA ASN A 29 -0.30 -24.08 16.98
C ASN A 29 -0.15 -22.56 16.85
N THR A 30 -1.17 -21.91 16.29
CA THR A 30 -1.29 -20.45 16.33
C THR A 30 -1.59 -20.02 17.75
N GLU A 31 -0.85 -19.05 18.26
CA GLU A 31 -1.03 -18.59 19.64
C GLU A 31 -1.93 -17.36 19.66
N ALA A 32 -3.14 -17.49 20.19
CA ALA A 32 -4.02 -16.33 20.39
C ALA A 32 -3.37 -15.24 21.27
N ALA A 33 -2.41 -15.63 22.12
CA ALA A 33 -1.60 -14.77 22.96
C ALA A 33 -0.19 -14.51 22.41
N SER A 34 0.04 -14.79 21.12
CA SER A 34 1.28 -14.44 20.43
C SER A 34 1.59 -12.97 20.68
N LEU A 35 2.82 -12.68 21.12
CA LEU A 35 3.25 -11.32 21.38
C LEU A 35 3.11 -10.43 20.13
N HIS A 36 3.25 -11.00 18.93
CA HIS A 36 3.39 -10.19 17.72
C HIS A 36 2.17 -10.23 16.81
N ASN A 37 1.61 -11.43 16.61
CA ASN A 37 0.43 -11.63 15.76
C ASN A 37 -0.24 -12.94 16.16
N PRO A 38 -1.56 -12.95 16.47
CA PRO A 38 -2.30 -14.16 16.80
C PRO A 38 -2.24 -15.27 15.74
N GLN A 39 -1.93 -14.92 14.49
CA GLN A 39 -1.75 -15.84 13.37
C GLN A 39 -0.32 -16.39 13.24
N ASP A 40 0.64 -15.86 14.00
CA ASP A 40 2.00 -16.41 14.02
C ASP A 40 1.99 -17.74 14.79
N ALA A 41 2.55 -18.77 14.16
CA ALA A 41 2.82 -20.04 14.80
C ALA A 41 4.29 -20.12 15.20
N TYR A 42 4.55 -20.54 16.43
CA TYR A 42 5.91 -20.79 16.93
C TYR A 42 6.15 -22.28 17.20
N THR A 43 5.07 -23.07 17.24
CA THR A 43 5.13 -24.52 17.45
C THR A 43 4.13 -25.25 16.56
N VAL A 44 4.37 -26.55 16.39
CA VAL A 44 3.49 -27.50 15.70
C VAL A 44 3.35 -28.77 16.54
N ASN A 45 2.25 -29.48 16.35
CA ASN A 45 2.14 -30.86 16.81
C ASN A 45 2.49 -31.78 15.65
N VAL A 46 3.30 -32.81 15.94
CA VAL A 46 3.76 -33.77 14.93
C VAL A 46 3.48 -35.20 15.36
N MET A 47 3.30 -36.08 14.39
CA MET A 47 3.11 -37.51 14.60
C MET A 47 4.26 -38.28 13.96
N ARG A 48 4.95 -39.09 14.76
CA ARG A 48 6.01 -39.99 14.31
C ARG A 48 5.45 -41.13 13.45
N ALA A 49 6.32 -41.81 12.72
CA ALA A 49 5.95 -42.98 11.90
C ALA A 49 5.35 -44.14 12.73
N ASP A 50 5.69 -44.23 14.01
CA ASP A 50 5.14 -45.19 14.97
C ASP A 50 3.77 -44.78 15.54
N GLY A 51 3.22 -43.63 15.13
CA GLY A 51 1.95 -43.10 15.60
C GLY A 51 2.03 -42.25 16.87
N ALA A 52 3.21 -42.12 17.50
CA ALA A 52 3.37 -41.28 18.69
C ALA A 52 3.25 -39.79 18.35
N ILE A 53 2.46 -39.05 19.13
CA ILE A 53 2.24 -37.61 18.95
C ILE A 53 3.16 -36.83 19.91
N ILE A 54 3.93 -35.90 19.35
CA ILE A 54 4.72 -34.93 20.09
C ILE A 54 4.07 -33.57 19.91
N LYS A 55 3.73 -32.93 21.04
CA LYS A 55 3.08 -31.62 21.06
C LYS A 55 4.08 -30.49 21.25
N ASN A 56 3.71 -29.29 20.78
CA ASN A 56 4.47 -28.05 20.95
C ASN A 56 5.93 -28.16 20.46
N VAL A 57 6.17 -28.90 19.36
CA VAL A 57 7.47 -28.97 18.71
C VAL A 57 7.77 -27.61 18.09
N ARG A 58 8.92 -27.03 18.43
CA ARG A 58 9.24 -25.65 18.06
C ARG A 58 9.61 -25.54 16.59
N LEU A 59 9.24 -24.42 15.95
CA LEU A 59 9.64 -24.11 14.58
C LEU A 59 11.04 -23.51 14.47
N LYS A 60 11.66 -23.19 15.62
CA LYS A 60 13.05 -22.71 15.73
C LYS A 60 13.75 -23.35 16.91
N ALA A 61 15.08 -23.45 16.83
CA ALA A 61 15.91 -23.99 17.89
C ALA A 61 16.13 -23.00 19.07
N SER A 62 15.79 -21.71 18.90
CA SER A 62 15.94 -20.70 19.96
C SER A 62 14.75 -20.67 20.93
N ILE A 63 15.05 -20.54 22.22
CA ILE A 63 14.06 -20.61 23.32
C ILE A 63 13.68 -19.23 23.85
N LEU A 64 14.57 -18.23 23.69
CA LEU A 64 14.49 -17.01 24.49
C LEU A 64 14.02 -15.78 23.73
N ASP A 65 14.17 -15.76 22.40
CA ASP A 65 13.90 -14.56 21.63
C ASP A 65 12.78 -14.77 20.62
N LEU A 66 11.55 -14.43 21.01
CA LEU A 66 10.37 -14.41 20.14
C LEU A 66 10.37 -13.22 19.17
N GLU A 67 11.23 -12.23 19.41
CA GLU A 67 11.22 -10.96 18.68
C GLU A 67 12.17 -10.94 17.47
N GLN A 68 13.02 -11.94 17.29
CA GLN A 68 13.89 -12.06 16.11
C GLN A 68 14.06 -13.51 15.62
N GLY A 69 14.49 -13.63 14.37
CA GLY A 69 14.86 -14.88 13.74
C GLY A 69 14.04 -15.22 12.50
N ILE A 70 14.24 -16.45 12.01
CA ILE A 70 13.53 -17.01 10.86
C ILE A 70 12.52 -18.00 11.40
N ILE A 71 11.28 -17.89 10.97
CA ILE A 71 10.20 -18.82 11.30
C ILE A 71 9.58 -19.30 10.00
N THR A 72 9.62 -20.61 9.81
CA THR A 72 9.03 -21.30 8.67
C THR A 72 7.87 -22.13 9.18
N ILE A 73 6.68 -21.84 8.67
CA ILE A 73 5.44 -22.53 9.00
C ILE A 73 5.24 -23.63 7.95
N PRO A 74 5.28 -24.92 8.33
CA PRO A 74 5.01 -26.01 7.40
C PRO A 74 3.53 -26.04 7.02
N LYS A 75 3.21 -26.63 5.87
CA LYS A 75 1.81 -26.97 5.58
C LYS A 75 1.32 -28.05 6.55
N LYS A 76 0.07 -27.94 6.97
CA LYS A 76 -0.63 -29.05 7.64
C LYS A 76 -0.57 -30.31 6.77
N ASP A 77 -0.44 -31.47 7.41
CA ASP A 77 -0.29 -32.79 6.79
C ASP A 77 1.01 -33.06 6.02
N SER A 78 1.94 -32.10 5.96
CA SER A 78 3.28 -32.30 5.37
C SER A 78 4.22 -33.10 6.28
N TRP A 79 5.35 -33.55 5.73
CA TRP A 79 6.41 -34.22 6.49
C TRP A 79 7.52 -33.26 6.89
N VAL A 80 8.11 -33.47 8.06
CA VAL A 80 9.22 -32.66 8.60
C VAL A 80 10.27 -33.57 9.23
N LEU A 81 11.51 -33.08 9.34
CA LEU A 81 12.50 -33.68 10.22
C LEU A 81 12.48 -32.95 11.56
N ALA A 82 12.00 -33.63 12.59
CA ALA A 82 12.06 -33.15 13.96
C ALA A 82 13.36 -33.65 14.61
N THR A 83 14.03 -32.77 15.33
CA THR A 83 15.28 -33.06 16.04
C THR A 83 15.05 -32.92 17.54
N ILE A 84 15.51 -33.91 18.31
CA ILE A 84 15.53 -33.94 19.76
C ILE A 84 16.99 -33.86 20.24
N ILE A 85 17.21 -33.14 21.34
CA ILE A 85 18.50 -33.01 22.00
C ILE A 85 18.44 -33.72 23.36
N ASP A 86 19.43 -34.56 23.64
CA ASP A 86 19.57 -35.37 24.86
C ASP A 86 18.34 -36.25 25.16
N GLY A 87 17.62 -36.70 24.13
CA GLY A 87 16.39 -37.50 24.29
C GLY A 87 15.23 -36.75 24.97
N VAL A 88 15.34 -35.43 25.18
CA VAL A 88 14.31 -34.64 25.85
C VAL A 88 13.30 -34.12 24.83
N GLU A 89 12.14 -34.79 24.71
CA GLU A 89 11.08 -34.42 23.74
C GLU A 89 10.58 -32.97 23.88
N THR A 90 10.57 -32.42 25.09
CA THR A 90 10.19 -31.00 25.31
C THR A 90 11.19 -30.01 24.72
N ARG A 91 12.35 -30.49 24.27
CA ARG A 91 13.35 -29.71 23.53
C ARG A 91 13.30 -29.99 22.03
N ALA A 92 12.29 -30.69 21.53
CA ALA A 92 12.15 -30.92 20.10
C ALA A 92 12.00 -29.60 19.32
N PHE A 93 12.57 -29.58 18.12
CA PHE A 93 12.37 -28.51 17.14
C PHE A 93 12.42 -29.08 15.72
N ILE A 94 11.81 -28.36 14.77
CA ILE A 94 11.88 -28.72 13.36
C ILE A 94 13.22 -28.27 12.77
N SER A 95 13.94 -29.23 12.21
CA SER A 95 15.25 -29.04 11.58
C SER A 95 15.19 -28.99 10.06
N GLN A 96 14.16 -29.56 9.44
CA GLN A 96 13.93 -29.52 7.99
C GLN A 96 12.43 -29.60 7.68
N PHE A 97 12.02 -28.85 6.65
CA PHE A 97 10.65 -28.81 6.14
C PHE A 97 10.59 -29.45 4.75
N SER A 98 9.53 -30.23 4.46
CA SER A 98 9.28 -30.73 3.10
C SER A 98 8.41 -29.78 2.28
N GLU A 99 7.38 -29.21 2.90
CA GLU A 99 6.48 -28.24 2.30
C GLU A 99 6.24 -27.08 3.28
N ILE A 100 6.19 -25.87 2.72
CA ILE A 100 6.10 -24.63 3.47
C ILE A 100 4.83 -23.91 3.06
N GLU A 101 4.14 -23.33 4.04
CA GLU A 101 2.96 -22.48 3.83
C GLU A 101 3.36 -20.99 3.85
N ARG A 102 4.12 -20.59 4.86
CA ARG A 102 4.55 -19.20 5.08
C ARG A 102 5.93 -19.19 5.71
N THR A 103 6.75 -18.20 5.38
CA THR A 103 8.00 -17.93 6.09
C THR A 103 8.07 -16.44 6.40
N PHE A 104 8.50 -16.13 7.61
CA PHE A 104 8.84 -14.77 7.96
C PHE A 104 10.19 -14.67 8.69
N ILE A 105 10.85 -13.55 8.46
CA ILE A 105 12.17 -13.23 9.00
C ILE A 105 12.04 -11.90 9.72
N ARG A 106 12.51 -11.84 10.97
CA ARG A 106 12.48 -10.63 11.78
C ARG A 106 13.88 -10.29 12.27
N PHE A 107 14.33 -9.09 11.93
CA PHE A 107 15.54 -8.47 12.46
C PHE A 107 15.14 -7.40 13.47
N LYS A 108 15.96 -7.21 14.50
CA LYS A 108 15.80 -6.16 15.52
C LYS A 108 17.12 -5.42 15.69
N ASN A 109 17.09 -4.10 15.83
CA ASN A 109 18.25 -3.31 16.24
C ASN A 109 18.15 -2.81 17.69
N ASP A 110 19.21 -2.15 18.18
CA ASP A 110 19.30 -1.65 19.55
C ASP A 110 18.28 -0.55 19.88
N GLN A 111 17.72 0.09 18.85
CA GLN A 111 16.68 1.12 18.95
C GLN A 111 15.25 0.54 18.96
N ASN A 112 15.08 -0.78 19.05
CA ASN A 112 13.77 -1.46 18.91
C ASN A 112 13.08 -1.18 17.56
N HIS A 113 13.83 -0.91 16.51
CA HIS A 113 13.34 -0.99 15.13
C HIS A 113 13.46 -2.42 14.63
N TYR A 114 12.49 -2.79 13.82
CA TYR A 114 12.37 -4.12 13.25
C TYR A 114 12.28 -4.02 11.73
N LEU A 115 12.95 -4.95 11.06
CA LEU A 115 12.65 -5.32 9.68
C LEU A 115 11.97 -6.68 9.72
N GLU A 116 10.78 -6.76 9.19
CA GLU A 116 10.04 -8.01 8.98
C GLU A 116 9.93 -8.27 7.48
N ILE A 117 10.31 -9.47 7.05
CA ILE A 117 10.08 -9.97 5.69
C ILE A 117 9.13 -11.13 5.85
N ASP A 118 7.95 -11.05 5.27
CA ASP A 118 6.88 -12.05 5.39
C ASP A 118 6.43 -12.48 4.00
N THR A 119 6.37 -13.78 3.76
CA THR A 119 6.00 -14.32 2.45
C THR A 119 5.24 -15.64 2.55
N ASP A 120 4.22 -15.75 1.70
CA ASP A 120 3.50 -16.97 1.37
C ASP A 120 3.40 -17.10 -0.17
N ALA A 121 2.51 -17.97 -0.66
CA ALA A 121 2.34 -18.19 -2.10
C ALA A 121 1.76 -16.98 -2.85
N ASP A 122 0.98 -16.15 -2.17
CA ASP A 122 0.22 -15.04 -2.77
C ASP A 122 0.79 -13.68 -2.41
N LYS A 123 1.64 -13.59 -1.38
CA LYS A 123 2.11 -12.32 -0.83
C LYS A 123 3.60 -12.34 -0.51
N PHE A 124 4.26 -11.23 -0.79
CA PHE A 124 5.56 -10.88 -0.25
C PHE A 124 5.50 -9.48 0.35
N GLN A 125 5.91 -9.33 1.60
CA GLN A 125 5.88 -8.06 2.33
C GLN A 125 7.23 -7.82 3.02
N MET A 126 7.73 -6.59 2.90
CA MET A 126 8.81 -6.07 3.73
C MET A 126 8.26 -4.91 4.56
N LEU A 127 8.41 -4.98 5.88
CA LEU A 127 7.86 -4.01 6.81
C LEU A 127 8.94 -3.53 7.79
N PHE A 128 9.21 -2.22 7.76
CA PHE A 128 9.96 -1.53 8.80
C PHE A 128 8.98 -1.01 9.85
N LYS A 129 9.20 -1.39 11.11
CA LYS A 129 8.33 -1.00 12.23
C LYS A 129 9.12 -0.72 13.50
N GLU A 130 8.64 0.19 14.32
CA GLU A 130 9.17 0.49 15.64
C GLU A 130 8.23 -0.10 16.69
N LYS A 131 8.78 -0.78 17.69
CA LYS A 131 7.99 -1.22 18.84
C LYS A 131 7.68 -0.01 19.71
N GLU A 132 6.40 0.21 20.01
CA GLU A 132 6.03 1.27 20.94
C GLU A 132 6.56 0.95 22.34
N ASN A 133 6.91 2.00 23.08
CA ASN A 133 7.41 1.90 24.46
C ASN A 133 6.41 1.18 25.37
N ASN A 134 6.52 -0.14 25.39
CA ASN A 134 5.90 -1.00 26.38
C ASN A 134 6.95 -1.28 27.45
N ASN A 135 6.55 -1.14 28.71
CA ASN A 135 7.35 -1.52 29.87
C ASN A 135 7.97 -2.91 29.59
N PRO A 136 9.31 -3.09 29.66
CA PRO A 136 9.96 -4.36 29.31
C PRO A 136 9.49 -5.56 30.15
N SER A 137 8.76 -5.32 31.24
CA SER A 137 8.10 -6.31 32.08
C SER A 137 6.60 -6.51 31.80
N SER A 138 6.05 -5.88 30.76
CA SER A 138 4.66 -6.09 30.33
C SER A 138 4.52 -7.42 29.58
N THR A 139 3.52 -8.21 29.97
CA THR A 139 3.07 -9.41 29.24
C THR A 139 2.03 -9.09 28.17
N SER A 140 1.77 -7.81 27.89
CA SER A 140 0.85 -7.39 26.83
C SER A 140 1.47 -7.62 25.45
N ILE A 141 0.62 -7.92 24.46
CA ILE A 141 0.97 -7.96 23.03
C ILE A 141 1.68 -6.63 22.68
N PRO A 142 2.97 -6.63 22.28
CA PRO A 142 3.64 -5.42 21.83
C PRO A 142 2.90 -4.76 20.66
N THR A 143 2.72 -3.46 20.80
CA THR A 143 2.22 -2.59 19.74
C THR A 143 3.38 -2.07 18.91
N TYR A 144 3.13 -1.88 17.61
CA TYR A 144 4.12 -1.45 16.64
C TYR A 144 3.59 -0.29 15.82
N LYS A 145 4.46 0.66 15.51
CA LYS A 145 4.22 1.70 14.53
C LYS A 145 4.95 1.35 13.25
N ASN A 146 4.22 1.32 12.14
CA ASN A 146 4.85 1.16 10.83
C ASN A 146 5.67 2.41 10.52
N ILE A 147 6.79 2.21 9.82
CA ILE A 147 7.69 3.28 9.34
C ILE A 147 7.66 3.31 7.81
N ALA A 148 7.87 2.15 7.20
CA ALA A 148 7.84 1.98 5.75
C ALA A 148 7.46 0.53 5.40
N GLN A 149 6.77 0.35 4.27
CA GLN A 149 6.32 -0.95 3.80
C GLN A 149 6.52 -1.06 2.28
N LEU A 150 6.94 -2.24 1.81
CA LEU A 150 6.88 -2.68 0.43
C LEU A 150 6.05 -3.97 0.40
N GLU A 151 5.07 -4.05 -0.48
CA GLU A 151 4.18 -5.19 -0.60
C GLU A 151 3.97 -5.58 -2.06
N PHE A 152 4.05 -6.87 -2.33
CA PHE A 152 3.67 -7.51 -3.57
C PHE A 152 2.53 -8.47 -3.25
N ASN A 153 1.41 -8.28 -3.92
CA ASN A 153 0.25 -9.14 -3.83
C ASN A 153 0.04 -9.79 -5.20
N GLY A 154 0.24 -11.10 -5.26
CA GLY A 154 0.01 -11.95 -6.42
C GLY A 154 -1.37 -12.61 -6.44
N ASN A 155 -2.27 -12.28 -5.50
CA ASN A 155 -3.63 -12.80 -5.51
C ASN A 155 -4.32 -12.44 -6.82
N THR A 156 -4.77 -13.47 -7.54
CA THR A 156 -5.38 -13.37 -8.87
C THR A 156 -6.58 -12.43 -8.98
N SER A 157 -7.25 -12.10 -7.87
CA SER A 157 -8.38 -11.17 -7.90
C SER A 157 -8.00 -9.69 -7.96
N ASP A 158 -6.82 -9.31 -7.43
CA ASP A 158 -6.34 -7.92 -7.41
C ASP A 158 -4.81 -7.88 -7.24
N PRO A 159 -4.04 -8.36 -8.24
CA PRO A 159 -2.59 -8.38 -8.15
C PRO A 159 -2.04 -6.95 -8.18
N ASN A 160 -1.25 -6.59 -7.18
CA ASN A 160 -0.73 -5.23 -7.06
C ASN A 160 0.63 -5.18 -6.37
N ILE A 161 1.36 -4.11 -6.62
CA ILE A 161 2.57 -3.75 -5.89
C ILE A 161 2.32 -2.41 -5.21
N SER A 162 2.71 -2.29 -3.95
CA SER A 162 2.60 -1.03 -3.23
C SER A 162 3.79 -0.72 -2.33
N THR A 163 4.04 0.58 -2.16
CA THR A 163 4.99 1.13 -1.18
C THR A 163 4.26 2.16 -0.32
N SER A 164 4.40 2.08 0.99
CA SER A 164 3.77 3.00 1.95
C SER A 164 4.80 3.56 2.93
N PHE A 165 4.61 4.81 3.32
CA PHE A 165 5.39 5.50 4.36
C PHE A 165 4.44 6.06 5.41
N TYR A 166 4.92 6.12 6.65
CA TYR A 166 4.11 6.46 7.81
C TYR A 166 4.76 7.59 8.64
N ASP A 167 3.94 8.33 9.38
CA ASP A 167 4.41 9.33 10.35
C ASP A 167 4.87 8.68 11.67
N ALA A 168 5.31 9.52 12.62
CA ALA A 168 5.73 9.09 13.95
C ALA A 168 4.61 8.47 14.82
N ASN A 169 3.35 8.55 14.37
CA ASN A 169 2.19 7.95 15.02
C ASN A 169 1.73 6.66 14.31
N GLY A 170 2.42 6.25 13.23
CA GLY A 170 2.02 5.10 12.41
C GLY A 170 0.88 5.39 11.43
N LYS A 171 0.55 6.67 11.17
CA LYS A 171 -0.43 7.07 10.15
C LYS A 171 0.23 7.09 8.78
N GLU A 172 -0.41 6.49 7.77
CA GLU A 172 0.10 6.54 6.38
C GLU A 172 0.12 7.99 5.85
N ILE A 173 1.30 8.44 5.41
CA ILE A 173 1.53 9.78 4.85
C ILE A 173 1.75 9.78 3.34
N SER A 174 2.14 8.64 2.79
CA SER A 174 2.38 8.47 1.35
C SER A 174 2.20 7.02 0.96
N LYS A 175 1.63 6.80 -0.22
CA LYS A 175 1.48 5.48 -0.83
C LYS A 175 1.61 5.56 -2.34
N ASN A 176 2.42 4.68 -2.93
CA ASN A 176 2.41 4.42 -4.36
C ASN A 176 1.94 2.98 -4.57
N SER A 177 0.92 2.78 -5.40
CA SER A 177 0.42 1.46 -5.76
C SER A 177 0.18 1.38 -7.26
N PHE A 178 0.43 0.22 -7.85
CA PHE A 178 0.07 -0.03 -9.24
C PHE A 178 -0.38 -1.47 -9.45
N ASN A 179 -1.33 -1.63 -10.36
CA ASN A 179 -1.82 -2.90 -10.89
C ASN A 179 -2.00 -2.78 -12.41
N ILE A 180 -2.73 -3.70 -13.03
CA ILE A 180 -2.98 -3.68 -14.48
C ILE A 180 -3.89 -2.53 -14.93
N ASP A 181 -4.75 -2.03 -14.05
CA ASP A 181 -5.79 -1.05 -14.38
C ASP A 181 -5.34 0.39 -14.10
N GLU A 182 -4.57 0.60 -13.02
CA GLU A 182 -4.12 1.91 -12.61
C GLU A 182 -2.77 1.93 -11.89
N GLN A 183 -2.12 3.09 -11.95
CA GLN A 183 -1.09 3.52 -11.02
C GLN A 183 -1.61 4.71 -10.21
N LYS A 184 -1.51 4.63 -8.89
CA LYS A 184 -1.96 5.65 -7.95
C LYS A 184 -0.84 6.05 -7.01
N ILE A 185 -0.60 7.36 -6.89
CA ILE A 185 0.36 7.94 -5.97
C ILE A 185 -0.40 8.92 -5.07
N SER A 186 -0.44 8.61 -3.78
CA SER A 186 -0.99 9.45 -2.72
C SER A 186 0.18 10.02 -1.92
N ILE A 187 0.24 11.34 -1.75
CA ILE A 187 1.25 12.02 -0.93
C ILE A 187 0.59 13.02 0.02
N ASN A 188 1.35 13.45 1.03
CA ASN A 188 0.89 14.43 2.03
C ASN A 188 -0.43 14.00 2.68
N GLU A 189 -0.50 12.75 3.15
CA GLU A 189 -1.70 12.18 3.80
C GLU A 189 -2.94 12.15 2.88
N GLY A 190 -2.72 11.93 1.57
CA GLY A 190 -3.79 11.92 0.57
C GLY A 190 -4.27 13.30 0.16
N ASN A 191 -3.60 14.37 0.59
CA ASN A 191 -3.91 15.72 0.14
C ASN A 191 -3.51 15.96 -1.33
N THR A 192 -2.63 15.13 -1.89
CA THR A 192 -2.36 15.15 -3.33
C THR A 192 -2.35 13.74 -3.87
N ILE A 193 -3.14 13.50 -4.92
CA ILE A 193 -3.33 12.19 -5.54
C ILE A 193 -3.03 12.32 -7.03
N PHE A 194 -2.13 11.49 -7.52
CA PHE A 194 -1.89 11.24 -8.94
C PHE A 194 -2.49 9.88 -9.29
N THR A 195 -3.26 9.82 -10.37
CA THR A 195 -3.86 8.59 -10.88
C THR A 195 -3.58 8.51 -12.37
N LEU A 196 -2.96 7.42 -12.82
CA LEU A 196 -2.77 7.07 -14.22
C LEU A 196 -3.60 5.83 -14.47
N LYS A 197 -4.52 5.87 -15.42
CA LYS A 197 -5.35 4.74 -15.84
C LYS A 197 -5.47 4.76 -17.36
N ASP A 198 -6.11 3.75 -17.94
CA ASP A 198 -6.33 3.73 -19.40
C ASP A 198 -6.93 5.05 -19.88
N LYS A 199 -6.25 5.67 -20.87
CA LYS A 199 -6.63 6.92 -21.53
C LYS A 199 -6.83 8.14 -20.62
N GLU A 200 -6.40 8.11 -19.36
CA GLU A 200 -6.60 9.24 -18.46
C GLU A 200 -5.45 9.36 -17.44
N SER A 201 -4.92 10.57 -17.30
CA SER A 201 -4.03 10.98 -16.21
C SER A 201 -4.73 12.06 -15.40
N LYS A 202 -4.85 11.85 -14.09
CA LYS A 202 -5.56 12.73 -13.17
C LYS A 202 -4.65 13.15 -12.02
N VAL A 203 -4.71 14.43 -11.66
CA VAL A 203 -4.13 14.97 -10.44
C VAL A 203 -5.23 15.66 -9.64
N THR A 204 -5.31 15.37 -8.35
CA THR A 204 -6.23 16.03 -7.43
C THR A 204 -5.47 16.54 -6.22
N ILE A 205 -5.66 17.81 -5.90
CA ILE A 205 -5.17 18.43 -4.67
C ILE A 205 -6.40 18.71 -3.79
N LYS A 206 -6.38 18.26 -2.54
CA LYS A 206 -7.47 18.49 -1.59
C LYS A 206 -7.76 19.99 -1.47
N ASP A 207 -9.04 20.35 -1.54
CA ASP A 207 -9.53 21.74 -1.53
C ASP A 207 -8.90 22.64 -2.62
N GLY A 208 -8.26 22.02 -3.63
CA GLY A 208 -7.44 22.69 -4.63
C GLY A 208 -7.95 22.45 -6.05
N PHE A 209 -7.01 22.21 -6.96
CA PHE A 209 -7.30 21.96 -8.37
C PHE A 209 -7.40 20.47 -8.67
N GLU A 210 -8.30 20.13 -9.59
CA GLU A 210 -8.31 18.88 -10.33
C GLU A 210 -7.77 19.15 -11.74
N ALA A 211 -6.80 18.35 -12.18
CA ALA A 211 -6.29 18.36 -13.55
C ALA A 211 -6.49 16.97 -14.17
N ILE A 212 -7.06 16.91 -15.36
CA ILE A 212 -7.30 15.66 -16.11
C ILE A 212 -6.75 15.85 -17.52
N ILE A 213 -5.92 14.91 -17.97
CA ILE A 213 -5.53 14.75 -19.37
C ILE A 213 -6.11 13.42 -19.82
N SER A 214 -6.96 13.41 -20.85
CA SER A 214 -7.50 12.19 -21.44
C SER A 214 -7.34 12.16 -22.96
N ASP A 215 -7.70 11.03 -23.58
CA ASP A 215 -7.76 10.88 -25.03
C ASP A 215 -8.80 11.79 -25.72
N ALA A 216 -9.75 12.32 -24.96
CA ALA A 216 -10.80 13.20 -25.46
C ALA A 216 -10.53 14.69 -25.19
N LYS A 217 -9.94 15.04 -24.03
CA LYS A 217 -9.73 16.44 -23.63
C LYS A 217 -8.71 16.59 -22.50
N THR A 218 -8.22 17.82 -22.33
CA THR A 218 -7.56 18.28 -21.11
C THR A 218 -8.50 19.20 -20.32
N SER A 219 -8.58 19.03 -19.00
CA SER A 219 -9.44 19.81 -18.12
C SER A 219 -8.72 20.22 -16.83
N PHE A 220 -8.92 21.47 -16.41
CA PHE A 220 -8.53 21.97 -15.10
C PHE A 220 -9.78 22.53 -14.42
N LYS A 221 -10.04 22.09 -13.19
CA LYS A 221 -11.22 22.47 -12.41
C LYS A 221 -10.85 22.89 -11.01
N LYS A 222 -11.55 23.91 -10.50
CA LYS A 222 -11.60 24.26 -9.08
C LYS A 222 -12.99 24.78 -8.78
N ASP A 223 -13.75 24.05 -7.96
CA ASP A 223 -15.15 24.37 -7.69
C ASP A 223 -15.93 24.57 -9.01
N ASN A 224 -16.48 25.77 -9.23
CA ASN A 224 -17.22 26.15 -10.42
C ASN A 224 -16.36 26.74 -11.54
N LEU A 225 -15.05 26.90 -11.35
CA LEU A 225 -14.11 27.35 -12.38
C LEU A 225 -13.66 26.15 -13.22
N THR A 226 -13.87 26.23 -14.53
CA THR A 226 -13.49 25.18 -15.48
C THR A 226 -12.71 25.78 -16.65
N PHE A 227 -11.54 25.21 -16.93
CA PHE A 227 -10.78 25.38 -18.17
C PHE A 227 -10.73 24.03 -18.89
N GLU A 228 -11.19 23.96 -20.13
CA GLU A 228 -11.12 22.74 -20.94
C GLU A 228 -10.53 23.01 -22.32
N MET A 229 -9.79 22.04 -22.83
CA MET A 229 -9.23 22.01 -24.17
C MET A 229 -9.54 20.66 -24.82
N ASP A 230 -10.28 20.70 -25.92
CA ASP A 230 -10.38 19.61 -26.91
C ASP A 230 -10.00 20.20 -28.28
N ASP A 231 -10.88 20.12 -29.28
CA ASP A 231 -10.75 20.89 -30.52
C ASP A 231 -10.80 22.42 -30.28
N ARG A 232 -11.40 22.86 -29.16
CA ARG A 232 -11.59 24.27 -28.79
C ARG A 232 -11.39 24.49 -27.29
N PHE A 233 -11.25 25.75 -26.92
CA PHE A 233 -11.14 26.16 -25.52
C PHE A 233 -12.51 26.44 -24.89
N LYS A 234 -12.64 26.11 -23.61
CA LYS A 234 -13.75 26.56 -22.76
C LYS A 234 -13.17 27.17 -21.50
N ILE A 235 -13.62 28.37 -21.17
CA ILE A 235 -13.37 29.05 -19.90
C ILE A 235 -14.73 29.38 -19.31
N ASP A 236 -15.06 28.79 -18.18
CA ASP A 236 -16.39 28.90 -17.55
C ASP A 236 -16.28 29.10 -16.04
N VAL A 237 -17.13 29.98 -15.50
CA VAL A 237 -17.31 30.19 -14.07
C VAL A 237 -18.78 30.08 -13.71
N GLY A 238 -19.18 28.96 -13.10
CA GLY A 238 -20.56 28.76 -12.64
C GLY A 238 -21.59 28.83 -13.78
N GLY A 239 -21.27 28.27 -14.94
CA GLY A 239 -22.11 28.27 -16.13
C GLY A 239 -22.03 29.55 -16.97
N LYS A 240 -21.19 30.52 -16.58
CA LYS A 240 -20.93 31.73 -17.36
C LYS A 240 -19.66 31.52 -18.18
N SER A 241 -19.83 31.19 -19.46
CA SER A 241 -18.70 31.00 -20.37
C SER A 241 -18.13 32.34 -20.87
N LEU A 242 -16.81 32.40 -21.07
CA LEU A 242 -16.15 33.57 -21.66
C LEU A 242 -16.73 33.88 -23.05
N LYS A 243 -17.05 32.83 -23.82
CA LYS A 243 -17.67 32.97 -25.14
C LYS A 243 -18.98 33.74 -25.08
N SER A 244 -19.92 33.36 -24.21
CA SER A 244 -21.21 34.03 -24.13
C SER A 244 -21.06 35.49 -23.71
N LYS A 245 -20.10 35.80 -22.82
CA LYS A 245 -19.84 37.18 -22.42
C LYS A 245 -19.18 38.03 -23.50
N LEU A 246 -18.31 37.46 -24.34
CA LEU A 246 -17.78 38.15 -25.50
C LEU A 246 -18.84 38.36 -26.59
N GLU A 247 -19.73 37.39 -26.79
CA GLU A 247 -20.86 37.51 -27.71
C GLU A 247 -21.85 38.59 -27.26
N GLU A 248 -22.21 38.62 -25.97
CA GLU A 248 -23.05 39.67 -25.36
C GLU A 248 -22.41 41.06 -25.53
N LEU A 249 -21.09 41.18 -25.31
CA LEU A 249 -20.37 42.45 -25.51
C LEU A 249 -20.46 42.93 -26.97
N ILE A 250 -20.26 42.02 -27.93
CA ILE A 250 -20.36 42.35 -29.36
C ILE A 250 -21.80 42.76 -29.71
N ASP A 251 -22.80 42.11 -29.13
CA ASP A 251 -24.21 42.44 -29.35
C ASP A 251 -24.55 43.84 -28.82
N GLU A 252 -24.06 44.21 -27.64
CA GLU A 252 -24.25 45.57 -27.10
C GLU A 252 -23.51 46.64 -27.91
N ILE A 253 -22.27 46.39 -28.34
CA ILE A 253 -21.54 47.31 -29.23
C ILE A 253 -22.28 47.49 -30.56
N SER A 254 -22.88 46.41 -31.08
CA SER A 254 -23.62 46.42 -32.35
C SER A 254 -24.91 47.25 -32.28
N LYS A 255 -25.44 47.51 -31.08
CA LYS A 255 -26.62 48.36 -30.85
C LYS A 255 -26.30 49.86 -30.80
N ILE A 256 -25.03 50.24 -30.67
CA ILE A 256 -24.64 51.65 -30.60
C ILE A 256 -25.03 52.34 -31.92
N THR A 257 -25.95 53.29 -31.86
CA THR A 257 -26.36 54.06 -33.03
C THR A 257 -25.40 55.23 -33.25
N VAL A 258 -25.10 55.51 -34.51
CA VAL A 258 -24.26 56.67 -34.87
C VAL A 258 -25.20 57.81 -35.24
N THR A 259 -25.13 58.92 -34.49
CA THR A 259 -25.86 60.15 -34.83
C THR A 259 -25.26 60.75 -36.10
N THR A 260 -26.09 61.06 -37.09
CA THR A 260 -25.65 61.77 -38.29
C THR A 260 -26.05 63.25 -38.19
N PRO A 261 -25.26 64.20 -38.71
CA PRO A 261 -25.59 65.63 -38.65
C PRO A 261 -26.93 65.99 -39.34
N VAL A 262 -27.39 65.17 -40.28
CA VAL A 262 -28.64 65.32 -41.03
C VAL A 262 -29.16 63.94 -41.48
N GLY A 263 -30.02 63.30 -40.68
CA GLY A 263 -30.68 62.05 -41.07
C GLY A 263 -30.99 61.09 -39.91
N PRO A 264 -31.79 60.03 -40.14
CA PRO A 264 -32.04 59.02 -39.13
C PRO A 264 -30.74 58.32 -38.73
N SER A 265 -30.56 58.04 -37.44
CA SER A 265 -29.37 57.34 -36.95
C SER A 265 -29.22 55.98 -37.64
N GLY A 266 -27.99 55.66 -38.05
CA GLY A 266 -27.65 54.42 -38.73
C GLY A 266 -26.99 53.39 -37.80
N PRO A 267 -26.96 52.11 -38.19
CA PRO A 267 -26.16 51.10 -37.51
C PRO A 267 -24.66 51.47 -37.53
N PRO A 268 -23.86 50.94 -36.59
CA PRO A 268 -22.43 51.23 -36.55
C PRO A 268 -21.72 50.87 -37.87
N ILE A 269 -20.83 51.74 -38.36
CA ILE A 269 -20.05 51.50 -39.59
C ILE A 269 -19.24 50.20 -39.57
N ASN A 270 -18.88 49.73 -38.36
CA ASN A 270 -18.07 48.54 -38.14
C ASN A 270 -18.89 47.27 -37.89
N LEU A 271 -20.22 47.30 -38.03
CA LEU A 271 -21.12 46.17 -37.70
C LEU A 271 -20.71 44.87 -38.41
N ALA A 272 -20.39 44.91 -39.71
CA ALA A 272 -19.98 43.73 -40.47
C ALA A 272 -18.69 43.08 -39.91
N LYS A 273 -17.73 43.91 -39.47
CA LYS A 273 -16.48 43.44 -38.85
C LYS A 273 -16.75 42.83 -37.47
N LEU A 274 -17.64 43.43 -36.68
CA LEU A 274 -18.05 42.91 -35.38
C LEU A 274 -18.72 41.53 -35.50
N MET A 275 -19.61 41.35 -36.47
CA MET A 275 -20.23 40.05 -36.75
C MET A 275 -19.23 39.00 -37.23
N THR A 276 -18.21 39.42 -37.99
CA THR A 276 -17.09 38.55 -38.39
C THR A 276 -16.29 38.09 -37.16
N ILE A 277 -15.96 39.01 -36.25
CA ILE A 277 -15.28 38.68 -34.99
C ILE A 277 -16.13 37.70 -34.17
N LYS A 278 -17.44 37.95 -34.03
CA LYS A 278 -18.36 37.06 -33.32
C LYS A 278 -18.34 35.65 -33.89
N THR A 279 -18.35 35.53 -35.22
CA THR A 279 -18.25 34.24 -35.91
C THR A 279 -16.91 33.56 -35.64
N ASN A 280 -15.80 34.30 -35.72
CA ASN A 280 -14.46 33.76 -35.47
C ASN A 280 -14.28 33.27 -34.02
N LEU A 281 -14.99 33.84 -33.03
CA LEU A 281 -14.98 33.34 -31.65
C LEU A 281 -15.44 31.88 -31.58
N THR A 282 -16.37 31.43 -32.44
CA THR A 282 -16.87 30.05 -32.44
C THR A 282 -15.84 29.00 -32.89
N GLN A 283 -14.80 29.45 -33.60
CA GLN A 283 -13.67 28.62 -34.04
C GLN A 283 -12.66 28.42 -32.91
N LEU A 284 -12.64 29.31 -31.91
CA LEU A 284 -11.68 29.28 -30.80
C LEU A 284 -12.31 28.79 -29.49
N LEU A 285 -13.55 29.21 -29.23
CA LEU A 285 -14.27 28.99 -27.99
C LEU A 285 -15.54 28.16 -28.21
N LYS A 286 -15.84 27.26 -27.27
CA LYS A 286 -17.09 26.49 -27.24
C LYS A 286 -18.04 26.98 -26.15
#